data_AF-A0AAF1A7B7-F1
#
_entry.id   AF-A0AAF1A7B7-F1
#
_cell.length_a   1.000
_cell.length_b   1.000
_cell.length_c   1.000
_cell.angle_alpha   90.00
_cell.angle_beta   90.00
_cell.angle_gamma   90.00
#
_symmetry.space_group_name_H-M   'P 1'
#
loop_
_entity.id
_entity.type
_entity.pdbx_description
1 polymer ?
#
loop_
_entity_poly.entity_id
_entity_poly.type
_entity_poly.pdbx_seq_one_letter_code
_entity_poly.pdbx_strand_id
1 'polypeptide(L)'
;MQPLYVGGNAYCGVPVAEQERDVVHIDAPLTIAVEESDDGPVVSVEVPAALASERVPIVGTADLGTPRIVEALYENPNGTPILFDTDIAGERRNRTVAPGPFAQLHPGTNRFVIGRRAR
;
A
#
# COMPACT_ATOMS: atom_id res chain seq x y z
N MET A 1 27.72 3.16 3.90
CA MET A 1 26.44 2.46 3.65
C MET A 1 25.31 3.33 4.17
N GLN A 2 24.22 3.44 3.42
CA GLN A 2 22.96 4.04 3.91
C GLN A 2 22.04 2.88 4.33
N PRO A 3 21.31 2.97 5.45
CA PRO A 3 20.38 1.91 5.85
C PRO A 3 19.17 1.85 4.91
N LEU A 4 18.69 0.64 4.64
CA LEU A 4 17.42 0.37 3.96
C LEU A 4 16.45 -0.22 4.99
N TYR A 5 15.28 0.38 5.11
CA TYR A 5 14.16 -0.16 5.89
C TYR A 5 13.11 -0.67 4.90
N VAL A 6 12.84 -1.97 4.94
CA VAL A 6 11.93 -2.65 4.02
C VAL A 6 11.10 -3.66 4.83
N GLY A 7 9.79 -3.72 4.55
CA GLY A 7 8.86 -4.58 5.26
C GLY A 7 7.42 -4.37 4.79
N GLY A 8 6.60 -5.41 4.93
CA GLY A 8 5.17 -5.36 4.62
C GLY A 8 4.85 -5.41 3.12
N ASN A 9 5.78 -5.89 2.29
CA ASN A 9 5.54 -6.06 0.85
C ASN A 9 4.97 -7.44 0.53
N ALA A 10 4.17 -7.51 -0.54
CA ALA A 10 3.76 -8.75 -1.18
C ALA A 10 4.29 -8.80 -2.61
N TYR A 11 5.07 -9.84 -2.90
CA TYR A 11 5.72 -10.04 -4.20
C TYR A 11 4.93 -11.08 -5.01
N CYS A 12 4.22 -10.62 -6.04
CA CYS A 12 3.33 -11.46 -6.86
C CYS A 12 3.99 -11.75 -8.22
N GLY A 13 4.47 -12.97 -8.42
CA GLY A 13 5.09 -13.42 -9.68
C GLY A 13 6.43 -12.72 -10.00
N VAL A 14 7.07 -12.13 -8.99
CA VAL A 14 8.34 -11.39 -9.11
C VAL A 14 9.31 -11.78 -7.99
N PRO A 15 10.64 -11.64 -8.20
CA PRO A 15 11.62 -11.92 -7.15
C PRO A 15 11.42 -11.05 -5.90
N VAL A 16 11.71 -11.64 -4.74
CA VAL A 16 11.69 -10.95 -3.44
C VAL A 16 12.95 -10.12 -3.23
N ALA A 17 12.86 -9.04 -2.44
CA ALA A 17 14.04 -8.30 -2.03
C ALA A 17 14.86 -9.08 -0.99
N GLU A 18 16.16 -9.24 -1.21
CA GLU A 18 17.05 -10.01 -0.31
C GLU A 18 17.11 -9.46 1.12
N GLN A 19 16.89 -8.15 1.30
CA GLN A 19 16.98 -7.47 2.57
C GLN A 19 15.66 -7.48 3.37
N GLU A 20 14.55 -7.94 2.79
CA GLU A 20 13.28 -8.04 3.49
C GLU A 20 13.16 -9.37 4.25
N ARG A 21 12.65 -9.30 5.47
CA ARG A 21 12.36 -10.46 6.32
C ARG A 21 10.85 -10.68 6.35
N ASP A 22 10.44 -11.92 6.62
CA ASP A 22 9.02 -12.30 6.71
C ASP A 22 8.23 -11.97 5.42
N VAL A 23 8.86 -12.25 4.27
CA VAL A 23 8.36 -11.87 2.95
C VAL A 23 7.12 -12.66 2.56
N VAL A 24 6.11 -11.96 2.05
CA VAL A 24 4.98 -12.56 1.34
C VAL A 24 5.37 -12.76 -0.12
N HIS A 25 5.62 -14.00 -0.53
CA HIS A 25 5.87 -14.37 -1.92
C HIS A 25 4.70 -15.19 -2.47
N ILE A 26 4.09 -14.71 -3.54
CA ILE A 26 2.92 -15.32 -4.18
C ILE A 26 3.32 -15.69 -5.60
N ASP A 27 3.30 -16.99 -5.90
CA ASP A 27 3.62 -17.52 -7.23
C ASP A 27 2.42 -17.41 -8.20
N ALA A 28 1.94 -16.17 -8.36
CA ALA A 28 0.90 -15.79 -9.31
C ALA A 28 1.06 -14.32 -9.68
N PRO A 29 0.88 -13.94 -10.97
CA PRO A 29 0.96 -12.56 -11.37
C PRO A 29 -0.23 -11.75 -10.84
N LEU A 30 0.00 -10.47 -10.55
CA LEU A 30 -1.04 -9.49 -10.31
C LEU A 30 -1.30 -8.72 -11.62
N THR A 31 -2.52 -8.76 -12.14
CA THR A 31 -2.87 -8.02 -13.36
C THR A 31 -3.60 -6.73 -12.98
N ILE A 32 -3.14 -5.60 -13.51
CA ILE A 32 -3.70 -4.27 -13.25
C ILE A 32 -4.05 -3.61 -14.58
N ALA A 33 -5.25 -3.04 -14.66
CA ALA A 33 -5.68 -2.18 -15.76
C ALA A 33 -6.17 -0.84 -15.20
N VAL A 34 -5.95 0.24 -15.94
CA VAL A 34 -6.43 1.58 -15.60
C VAL A 34 -7.22 2.13 -16.79
N GLU A 35 -8.43 2.59 -16.53
CA GLU A 35 -9.34 3.16 -17.53
C GLU A 35 -9.84 4.52 -17.08
N GLU A 36 -9.96 5.49 -17.99
CA GLU A 36 -10.59 6.77 -17.69
C GLU A 36 -12.11 6.62 -17.64
N SER A 37 -12.76 7.32 -16.70
CA SER A 37 -14.22 7.43 -16.63
C SER A 37 -14.64 8.83 -16.20
N ASP A 38 -15.93 9.17 -16.36
CA ASP A 38 -16.46 10.47 -15.96
C ASP A 38 -16.26 10.77 -14.46
N ASP A 39 -16.28 9.74 -13.63
CA ASP A 39 -16.12 9.83 -12.17
C ASP A 39 -14.64 9.84 -11.73
N GLY A 40 -13.69 9.65 -12.66
CA GLY A 40 -12.25 9.57 -12.42
C GLY A 40 -11.61 8.27 -12.94
N PRO A 41 -10.27 8.14 -12.86
CA PRO A 41 -9.58 6.91 -13.24
C PRO A 41 -10.08 5.71 -12.45
N VAL A 42 -10.34 4.63 -13.16
CA VAL A 42 -10.76 3.35 -12.61
C VAL A 42 -9.60 2.38 -12.68
N VAL A 43 -9.19 1.86 -11.53
CA VAL A 43 -8.19 0.79 -11.44
C VAL A 43 -8.89 -0.53 -11.22
N SER A 44 -8.65 -1.47 -12.13
CA SER A 44 -9.09 -2.87 -12.02
C SER A 44 -7.89 -3.74 -11.69
N VAL A 45 -8.02 -4.60 -10.69
CA VAL A 45 -6.95 -5.53 -10.25
C VAL A 45 -7.52 -6.92 -10.16
N GLU A 46 -6.88 -7.89 -10.83
CA GLU A 46 -7.16 -9.31 -10.62
C GLU A 46 -6.29 -9.82 -9.47
N VAL A 47 -6.92 -10.09 -8.33
CA VAL A 47 -6.25 -10.36 -7.05
C VAL A 47 -6.21 -11.86 -6.75
N PRO A 48 -5.01 -12.46 -6.61
CA PRO A 48 -4.86 -13.82 -6.13
C PRO A 48 -5.45 -13.99 -4.71
N ALA A 49 -6.09 -15.12 -4.44
CA ALA A 49 -6.69 -15.40 -3.13
C ALA A 49 -5.68 -15.35 -1.97
N ALA A 50 -4.41 -15.70 -2.24
CA ALA A 50 -3.32 -15.54 -1.31
C ALA A 50 -3.16 -14.07 -0.89
N LEU A 51 -3.03 -13.15 -1.84
CA LEU A 51 -2.86 -11.71 -1.57
C LEU A 51 -4.06 -11.12 -0.82
N ALA A 52 -5.28 -11.51 -1.18
CA ALA A 52 -6.49 -11.01 -0.51
C ALA A 52 -6.55 -11.37 1.00
N SER A 53 -5.84 -12.42 1.41
CA SER A 53 -5.78 -12.88 2.79
C SER A 53 -4.66 -12.21 3.59
N GLU A 54 -3.71 -11.55 2.92
CA GLU A 54 -2.55 -10.93 3.55
C GLU A 54 -2.90 -9.67 4.32
N ARG A 55 -2.25 -9.49 5.46
CA ARG A 55 -2.45 -8.32 6.33
C ARG A 55 -1.12 -7.83 6.85
N VAL A 56 -0.88 -6.53 6.68
CA VAL A 56 0.31 -5.85 7.19
C VAL A 56 -0.09 -4.74 8.18
N PRO A 57 0.79 -4.38 9.13
CA PRO A 57 0.52 -3.27 10.03
C PRO A 57 0.33 -1.96 9.26
N ILE A 58 -0.57 -1.11 9.74
CA ILE A 58 -0.59 0.29 9.31
C ILE A 58 0.71 0.98 9.72
N VAL A 59 1.25 1.82 8.83
CA VAL A 59 2.49 2.57 9.06
C VAL A 59 2.17 3.99 9.51
N GLY A 60 2.99 4.55 10.38
CA GLY A 60 3.00 5.95 10.74
C GLY A 60 4.39 6.45 11.12
N THR A 61 4.46 7.66 11.71
CA THR A 61 5.71 8.31 12.12
C THR A 61 6.58 7.41 13.01
N ALA A 62 5.97 6.67 13.93
CA ALA A 62 6.69 5.82 14.89
C ALA A 62 7.42 4.64 14.22
N ASP A 63 6.97 4.23 13.04
CA ASP A 63 7.50 3.05 12.34
C ASP A 63 8.58 3.41 11.31
N LEU A 64 8.53 4.63 10.74
CA LEU A 64 9.43 5.07 9.68
C LEU A 64 10.82 5.53 10.18
N GLY A 65 10.94 5.78 11.48
CA GLY A 65 12.17 6.31 12.07
C GLY A 65 12.54 7.69 11.51
N THR A 66 13.84 7.94 11.40
CA THR A 66 14.36 9.25 10.99
C THR A 66 15.44 9.10 9.91
N PRO A 67 15.37 9.83 8.79
CA PRO A 67 16.43 9.86 7.79
C PRO A 67 17.74 10.41 8.37
N ARG A 68 18.85 9.73 8.07
CA ARG A 68 20.17 10.00 8.68
C ARG A 68 20.71 11.42 8.53
N ILE A 69 20.42 12.11 7.43
CA ILE A 69 21.05 13.41 7.12
C ILE A 69 20.21 14.58 7.62
N VAL A 70 18.91 14.56 7.30
CA VAL A 70 17.99 15.66 7.62
C VAL A 70 17.51 15.56 9.06
N GLU A 71 17.51 14.35 9.64
CA GLU A 71 17.06 14.08 11.00
C GLU A 71 15.62 14.55 11.29
N ALA A 72 14.80 14.73 10.24
CA ALA A 72 13.40 15.12 10.34
C ALA A 72 12.47 13.90 10.31
N LEU A 73 11.42 13.94 11.11
CA LEU A 73 10.40 12.88 11.14
C LEU A 73 9.46 12.99 9.93
N TYR A 74 8.79 11.87 9.64
CA TYR A 74 7.67 11.85 8.71
C TYR A 74 6.41 12.30 9.44
N GLU A 75 5.94 13.51 9.20
CA GLU A 75 4.89 14.18 9.97
C GLU A 75 3.88 14.90 9.07
N ASN A 76 2.75 15.27 9.64
CA ASN A 76 1.80 16.19 9.00
C ASN A 76 2.42 17.60 8.86
N PRO A 77 1.87 18.46 7.97
CA PRO A 77 2.38 19.83 7.80
C PRO A 77 2.38 20.71 9.06
N ASN A 78 1.58 20.34 10.07
CA ASN A 78 1.51 21.03 11.36
C ASN A 78 2.45 20.42 12.44
N GLY A 79 3.32 19.46 12.07
CA GLY A 79 4.26 18.80 12.97
C GLY A 79 3.66 17.71 13.86
N THR A 80 2.40 17.31 13.64
CA THR A 80 1.82 16.16 14.36
C THR A 80 2.23 14.84 13.70
N PRO A 81 2.32 13.73 14.46
CA PRO A 81 2.57 12.42 13.88
C PRO A 81 1.55 12.07 12.79
N ILE A 82 2.04 11.56 11.65
CA ILE A 82 1.21 11.06 10.57
C ILE A 82 0.91 9.57 10.79
N LEU A 83 -0.33 9.19 10.49
CA LEU A 83 -0.75 7.80 10.36
C LEU A 83 -1.31 7.64 8.94
N PHE A 84 -0.84 6.65 8.19
CA PHE A 84 -1.30 6.41 6.81
C PHE A 84 -2.63 5.63 6.80
N ASP A 85 -3.65 6.24 7.40
CA ASP A 85 -4.97 5.66 7.70
C ASP A 85 -6.04 5.85 6.63
N THR A 86 -5.63 6.35 5.47
CA THR A 86 -6.52 6.64 4.35
C THR A 86 -5.86 6.13 3.08
N ASP A 87 -6.61 5.36 2.29
CA ASP A 87 -6.11 4.74 1.07
C ASP A 87 -6.17 5.70 -0.13
N ILE A 88 -5.72 5.25 -1.30
CA ILE A 88 -5.67 6.09 -2.51
C ILE A 88 -7.07 6.49 -3.03
N ALA A 89 -8.12 5.74 -2.68
CA ALA A 89 -9.51 6.03 -3.05
C ALA A 89 -10.22 6.90 -2.00
N GLY A 90 -9.56 7.23 -0.88
CA GLY A 90 -10.13 8.00 0.23
C GLY A 90 -10.80 7.13 1.31
N GLU A 91 -10.68 5.82 1.23
CA GLU A 91 -11.26 4.90 2.20
C GLU A 91 -10.38 4.76 3.45
N ARG A 92 -11.02 4.59 4.61
CA ARG A 92 -10.30 4.43 5.88
C ARG A 92 -9.60 3.08 5.96
N ARG A 93 -8.39 3.11 6.51
CA ARG A 93 -7.55 1.96 6.84
C ARG A 93 -7.53 1.76 8.36
N ASN A 94 -7.64 0.51 8.77
CA ASN A 94 -7.57 0.11 10.19
C ASN A 94 -6.16 -0.40 10.53
N ARG A 95 -5.96 -0.87 11.77
CA ARG A 95 -4.64 -1.30 12.28
C ARG A 95 -3.92 -2.34 11.43
N THR A 96 -4.65 -3.20 10.73
CA THR A 96 -4.13 -4.18 9.78
C THR A 96 -4.77 -3.96 8.41
N VAL A 97 -3.96 -3.81 7.38
CA VAL A 97 -4.39 -3.41 6.03
C VAL A 97 -3.95 -4.45 5.00
N ALA A 98 -4.65 -4.48 3.85
CA ALA A 98 -4.12 -5.19 2.70
C ALA A 98 -2.81 -4.52 2.23
N PRO A 99 -1.80 -5.29 1.79
CA PRO A 99 -0.62 -4.72 1.14
C PRO A 99 -1.01 -3.91 -0.09
N GLY A 100 -0.38 -2.74 -0.26
CA GLY A 100 -0.59 -1.88 -1.43
C GLY A 100 -1.53 -0.68 -1.18
N PRO A 101 -2.09 -0.10 -2.26
CA PRO A 101 -2.71 1.23 -2.19
C PRO A 101 -4.18 1.23 -1.74
N PHE A 102 -4.84 0.07 -1.69
CA PHE A 102 -6.27 -0.04 -1.36
C PHE A 102 -6.50 -0.61 0.04
N ALA A 103 -7.48 -0.10 0.78
CA ALA A 103 -7.75 -0.49 2.16
C ALA A 103 -8.16 -1.97 2.29
N GLN A 104 -8.85 -2.50 1.30
CA GLN A 104 -9.32 -3.88 1.25
C GLN A 104 -9.14 -4.45 -0.15
N LEU A 105 -8.85 -5.75 -0.19
CA LEU A 105 -8.82 -6.56 -1.39
C LEU A 105 -9.65 -7.83 -1.14
N HIS A 106 -10.35 -8.30 -2.16
CA HIS A 106 -10.98 -9.63 -2.15
C HIS A 106 -10.41 -10.49 -3.27
N PRO A 107 -10.53 -11.83 -3.22
CA PRO A 107 -10.12 -12.67 -4.34
C PRO A 107 -10.90 -12.29 -5.62
N GLY A 108 -10.24 -12.36 -6.77
CA GLY A 108 -10.83 -12.06 -8.07
C GLY A 108 -10.69 -10.59 -8.47
N THR A 109 -11.60 -10.13 -9.34
CA THR A 109 -11.56 -8.77 -9.89
C THR A 109 -12.03 -7.73 -8.87
N ASN A 110 -11.14 -6.81 -8.49
CA ASN A 110 -11.42 -5.64 -7.67
C ASN A 110 -11.43 -4.40 -8.57
N ARG A 111 -12.34 -3.44 -8.33
CA ARG A 111 -12.46 -2.21 -9.12
C ARG A 111 -12.58 -0.98 -8.22
N PHE A 112 -11.67 -0.02 -8.39
CA PHE A 112 -11.56 1.17 -7.56
C PHE A 112 -11.64 2.43 -8.42
N VAL A 113 -12.45 3.41 -8.02
CA VAL A 113 -12.44 4.75 -8.63
C VAL A 113 -11.51 5.62 -7.80
N ILE A 114 -10.46 6.17 -8.41
CA ILE A 114 -9.47 7.00 -7.75
C ILE A 114 -9.75 8.47 -8.06
N GLY A 115 -9.64 9.33 -7.04
CA GLY A 115 -9.69 10.78 -7.23
C GLY A 115 -11.01 11.26 -7.83
N ARG A 116 -12.14 10.94 -7.16
CA ARG A 116 -13.46 11.41 -7.58
C ARG A 116 -13.40 12.89 -7.89
N ARG A 117 -13.72 13.27 -9.13
CA ARG A 117 -13.85 14.68 -9.50
C ARG A 117 -14.95 15.27 -8.62
N ALA A 118 -14.59 16.21 -7.74
CA ALA A 118 -15.58 17.00 -7.03
C ALA A 118 -16.48 17.66 -8.08
N ARG A 119 -17.78 17.37 -8.03
CA ARG A 119 -18.79 18.07 -8.83
C ARG A 119 -18.92 19.50 -8.34
#